data_AF-A0A227J276-F1
#
_entry.id   AF-A0A227J276-F1
#
_cell.length_a   1.000
_cell.length_b   1.000
_cell.length_c   1.000
_cell.angle_alpha   90.00
_cell.angle_beta   90.00
_cell.angle_gamma   90.00
#
_symmetry.space_group_name_H-M   'P 1'
#
loop_
_entity.id
_entity.type
_entity.pdbx_description
1 polymer ?
#
loop_
_entity_poly.entity_id
_entity_poly.type
_entity_poly.pdbx_seq_one_letter_code
_entity_poly.pdbx_strand_id
1 'polypeptide(L)'
;MWLIVTIVVFLIARQIAIKINSPLANPLLISIAVLIPLLTYLNVPFETYYADNEGISFLLQPAVVALAYPLYEQLPQIKANWRIITFACTLGSIMSMATTT
;
A
#
# COMPACT_ATOMS: atom_id res chain seq x y z
N MET A 1 -22.56 -7.98 4.47
CA MET A 1 -23.03 -6.56 4.53
C MET A 1 -21.88 -5.58 4.72
N TRP A 2 -20.67 -6.05 5.03
CA TRP A 2 -19.50 -5.22 5.27
C TRP A 2 -18.86 -4.68 4.00
N LEU A 3 -19.02 -5.37 2.86
CA LEU A 3 -18.65 -4.89 1.52
C LEU A 3 -19.14 -3.48 1.21
N ILE A 4 -20.43 -3.21 1.46
CA ILE A 4 -21.04 -1.92 1.16
C ILE A 4 -20.43 -0.83 2.05
N VAL A 5 -20.18 -1.14 3.33
CA VAL A 5 -19.53 -0.22 4.28
C VAL A 5 -18.09 0.06 3.85
N THR A 6 -17.32 -0.97 3.47
CA THR A 6 -15.96 -0.80 2.94
C THR A 6 -15.94 0.06 1.69
N ILE A 7 -16.87 -0.15 0.75
CA ILE A 7 -16.97 0.63 -0.48
C ILE A 7 -17.31 2.09 -0.16
N VAL A 8 -18.28 2.35 0.72
CA VAL A 8 -18.66 3.72 1.11
C VAL A 8 -17.51 4.43 1.82
N VAL A 9 -16.86 3.77 2.79
CA VAL A 9 -15.69 4.31 3.50
C VAL A 9 -14.53 4.54 2.53
N PHE A 10 -14.28 3.61 1.60
CA PHE A 10 -13.25 3.73 0.57
C PHE A 10 -13.52 4.88 -0.39
N LEU A 11 -14.77 5.09 -0.82
CA LEU A 11 -15.12 6.20 -1.70
C LEU A 11 -14.95 7.56 -1.01
N ILE A 12 -15.32 7.66 0.27
CA ILE A 12 -15.11 8.87 1.09
C ILE A 12 -13.60 9.10 1.29
N ALA A 13 -12.86 8.07 1.68
CA ALA A 13 -11.41 8.12 1.84
C ALA A 13 -10.70 8.49 0.52
N ARG A 14 -11.17 7.95 -0.61
CA ARG A 14 -10.65 8.25 -1.95
C ARG A 14 -10.90 9.70 -2.36
N GLN A 15 -12.08 10.26 -2.09
CA GLN A 15 -12.32 11.68 -2.35
C GLN A 15 -11.40 12.58 -1.51
N ILE A 16 -11.19 12.22 -0.25
CA ILE A 16 -10.25 12.93 0.63
C ILE A 16 -8.81 12.79 0.10
N ALA A 17 -8.40 11.60 -0.34
CA ALA A 17 -7.10 11.33 -0.92
C ALA A 17 -6.82 12.16 -2.19
N ILE A 18 -7.79 12.21 -3.11
CA ILE A 18 -7.69 12.98 -4.36
C ILE A 18 -7.56 14.49 -4.07
N LYS A 19 -8.25 14.99 -3.04
CA LYS A 19 -8.21 16.39 -2.64
C LYS A 19 -6.86 16.80 -2.03
N ILE A 20 -6.09 15.85 -1.49
CA ILE A 20 -4.82 16.13 -0.80
C ILE A 20 -3.61 16.18 -1.77
N ASN A 21 -3.77 15.77 -3.05
CA ASN A 21 -2.79 15.95 -4.15
C ASN A 21 -1.30 15.75 -3.77
N SER A 22 -1.04 14.78 -2.90
CA SER A 22 0.29 14.45 -2.40
C SER A 22 0.60 12.99 -2.76
N PRO A 23 1.84 12.65 -3.18
CA PRO A 23 2.24 11.27 -3.45
C PRO A 23 2.15 10.34 -2.22
N LEU A 24 2.00 10.89 -1.01
CA LEU A 24 1.70 10.15 0.23
C LEU A 24 0.20 9.93 0.47
N ALA A 25 -0.69 10.66 -0.20
CA ALA A 25 -2.13 10.50 -0.09
C ALA A 25 -2.62 9.33 -0.96
N ASN A 26 -2.02 8.15 -0.76
CA ASN A 26 -2.49 6.94 -1.41
C ASN A 26 -3.86 6.58 -0.79
N PRO A 27 -4.95 6.52 -1.59
CA PRO A 27 -6.27 6.16 -1.08
C PRO A 27 -6.29 4.81 -0.36
N LEU A 28 -5.37 3.88 -0.69
CA LEU A 28 -5.20 2.64 0.05
C LEU A 28 -4.69 2.86 1.49
N LEU A 29 -3.66 3.68 1.67
CA LEU A 29 -3.11 3.98 3.00
C LEU A 29 -4.15 4.69 3.89
N ILE A 30 -4.87 5.65 3.33
CA ILE A 30 -5.93 6.38 4.06
C ILE A 30 -7.07 5.42 4.43
N SER A 31 -7.47 4.54 3.51
CA SER A 31 -8.52 3.55 3.79
C SER A 31 -8.10 2.58 4.89
N ILE A 32 -6.85 2.09 4.89
CA ILE A 32 -6.32 1.21 5.95
C ILE A 32 -6.29 1.96 7.29
N ALA A 33 -5.80 3.19 7.31
CA ALA A 33 -5.73 4.02 8.52
C ALA A 33 -7.11 4.31 9.13
N VAL A 34 -8.17 4.36 8.31
CA VAL A 34 -9.55 4.56 8.77
C VAL A 34 -10.24 3.24 9.12
N LEU A 35 -10.01 2.17 8.35
CA LEU A 35 -10.66 0.87 8.54
C LEU A 35 -10.13 0.12 9.77
N ILE A 36 -8.83 0.19 10.06
CA ILE A 36 -8.24 -0.46 11.25
C ILE A 36 -8.92 0.01 12.55
N PRO A 37 -9.02 1.32 12.86
CA PRO A 37 -9.68 1.76 14.08
C PRO A 37 -11.19 1.50 14.04
N LEU A 38 -11.83 1.59 12.88
CA LEU A 38 -13.25 1.28 12.72
C LEU A 38 -13.56 -0.20 13.06
N LEU A 39 -12.80 -1.15 12.50
CA LEU A 39 -12.97 -2.58 12.80
C LEU A 39 -12.67 -2.91 14.27
N THR A 40 -11.64 -2.26 14.83
CA THR A 40 -11.24 -2.47 16.22
C THR A 40 -12.32 -1.96 17.18
N TYR A 41 -12.94 -0.80 16.89
CA TYR A 41 -14.03 -0.25 17.69
C TYR A 41 -15.30 -1.10 17.62
N LEU A 42 -15.62 -1.67 16.44
CA LEU A 42 -16.80 -2.53 16.26
C LEU A 42 -16.54 -4.01 16.64
N ASN A 43 -15.34 -4.37 17.12
CA ASN A 43 -14.97 -5.74 17.51
C ASN A 43 -15.29 -6.81 16.45
N VAL A 44 -15.13 -6.47 15.17
CA VAL A 44 -15.45 -7.37 14.06
C VAL A 44 -14.27 -8.31 13.84
N PRO A 45 -14.47 -9.65 13.86
CA PRO A 45 -13.41 -10.57 13.53
C PRO A 45 -12.93 -10.36 12.08
N PHE A 46 -11.62 -10.35 11.88
CA PHE A 46 -11.02 -10.16 10.55
C PHE A 46 -11.52 -11.19 9.53
N GLU A 47 -11.81 -12.41 9.97
CA GLU A 47 -12.36 -13.50 9.16
C GLU A 47 -13.69 -13.15 8.49
N THR A 48 -14.64 -12.52 9.19
CA THR A 48 -15.93 -12.12 8.60
C THR A 48 -15.79 -10.93 7.66
N TYR A 49 -14.83 -10.03 7.93
CA TYR A 49 -14.50 -8.94 7.01
C TYR A 49 -13.82 -9.45 5.74
N TYR A 50 -12.91 -10.42 5.86
CA TYR A 50 -12.17 -10.99 4.74
C TYR A 50 -13.06 -11.84 3.85
N ALA A 51 -13.95 -12.66 4.43
CA ALA A 51 -14.94 -13.45 3.70
C ALA A 51 -15.93 -12.57 2.92
N ASP A 52 -16.36 -11.44 3.50
CA ASP A 52 -17.20 -10.48 2.77
C ASP A 52 -16.40 -9.78 1.64
N ASN A 53 -15.11 -9.44 1.83
CA ASN A 53 -14.31 -8.68 0.85
C ASN A 53 -13.49 -9.51 -0.16
N GLU A 54 -13.75 -10.82 -0.29
CA GLU A 54 -12.94 -11.73 -1.13
C GLU A 54 -12.81 -11.25 -2.59
N GLY A 55 -13.88 -10.69 -3.17
CA GLY A 55 -13.85 -10.14 -4.53
C GLY A 55 -12.88 -8.95 -4.70
N ILE A 56 -12.75 -8.09 -3.68
CA ILE A 56 -11.77 -6.98 -3.70
C ILE A 56 -10.35 -7.52 -3.50
N SER A 57 -10.17 -8.49 -2.60
CA SER A 57 -8.89 -9.16 -2.38
C SER A 57 -8.38 -9.88 -3.64
N PHE A 58 -9.28 -10.48 -4.42
CA PHE A 58 -8.93 -11.08 -5.71
C PHE A 58 -8.49 -10.03 -6.72
N LEU A 59 -9.15 -8.86 -6.79
CA LEU A 59 -8.78 -7.75 -7.68
C LEU A 59 -7.51 -6.99 -7.21
N LEU A 60 -7.17 -7.05 -5.92
CA LEU A 60 -5.92 -6.48 -5.41
C LEU A 60 -4.70 -7.19 -5.98
N GLN A 61 -4.76 -8.50 -6.21
CA GLN A 61 -3.66 -9.26 -6.78
C GLN A 61 -3.26 -8.79 -8.20
N PRO A 62 -4.17 -8.71 -9.21
CA PRO A 62 -3.82 -8.19 -10.53
C PRO A 62 -3.47 -6.71 -10.49
N ALA A 63 -4.03 -5.93 -9.55
CA ALA A 63 -3.63 -4.54 -9.37
C ALA A 63 -2.17 -4.41 -8.88
N VAL A 64 -1.74 -5.25 -7.94
CA VAL A 64 -0.35 -5.31 -7.45
C VAL A 64 0.60 -5.74 -8.58
N VAL A 65 0.20 -6.73 -9.38
CA VAL A 65 0.99 -7.16 -10.56
C VAL A 65 1.09 -6.03 -11.60
N ALA A 66 -0.01 -5.32 -11.88
CA ALA A 66 -0.01 -4.17 -12.79
C ALA A 66 0.89 -3.03 -12.29
N LEU A 67 0.99 -2.83 -10.97
CA LEU A 67 1.89 -1.85 -10.35
C LEU A 67 3.36 -2.32 -10.39
N ALA A 68 3.61 -3.62 -10.36
CA ALA A 68 4.95 -4.20 -10.54
C ALA A 68 5.43 -4.18 -12.01
N TYR A 69 4.52 -4.14 -12.98
CA TYR A 69 4.84 -4.07 -14.41
C TYR A 69 5.76 -2.89 -14.82
N PRO A 70 5.49 -1.62 -14.44
CA PRO A 70 6.40 -0.52 -14.77
C PRO A 70 7.80 -0.71 -14.15
N LEU A 71 7.89 -1.36 -12.98
CA LEU A 71 9.18 -1.71 -12.38
C LEU A 71 9.90 -2.78 -13.20
N TYR A 72 9.16 -3.79 -13.70
CA TYR A 72 9.70 -4.81 -14.59
C TYR A 72 10.26 -4.19 -15.89
N GLU A 73 9.58 -3.20 -16.45
CA GLU A 73 10.02 -2.49 -17.65
C GLU A 73 11.34 -1.72 -17.43
N GLN A 74 11.58 -1.24 -16.20
CA GLN A 74 12.83 -0.57 -15.81
C GLN A 74 13.94 -1.53 -15.31
N LEU A 75 13.69 -2.84 -15.22
CA LEU A 75 14.72 -3.83 -14.83
C LEU A 75 16.01 -3.78 -15.67
N PRO A 76 15.99 -3.55 -17.00
CA PRO A 76 17.21 -3.43 -17.78
C PRO A 76 18.07 -2.24 -17.32
N GLN A 77 17.45 -1.11 -16.96
CA GLN A 77 18.12 0.08 -16.46
C GLN A 77 18.65 -0.12 -15.04
N ILE A 78 17.90 -0.84 -14.19
CA ILE A 78 18.34 -1.27 -12.86
C ILE A 78 19.57 -2.19 -12.98
N LYS A 79 19.53 -3.15 -13.91
CA LYS A 79 20.65 -4.07 -14.17
C LYS A 79 21.88 -3.35 -14.71
N ALA A 80 21.72 -2.28 -15.50
CA ALA A 80 22.85 -1.46 -15.92
C ALA A 80 23.53 -0.71 -14.75
N ASN A 81 22.75 -0.29 -13.74
CA ASN A 81 23.21 0.50 -12.60
C ASN A 81 23.37 -0.32 -11.30
N TRP A 82 23.36 -1.65 -11.37
CA TRP A 82 23.33 -2.53 -10.19
C TRP A 82 24.44 -2.22 -9.18
N ARG A 83 25.64 -1.88 -9.66
CA ARG A 83 26.79 -1.51 -8.82
C ARG A 83 26.49 -0.29 -7.94
N ILE A 84 25.90 0.75 -8.53
CA ILE A 84 25.56 1.99 -7.82
C ILE A 84 24.47 1.71 -6.79
N ILE A 85 23.46 0.92 -7.16
CA ILE A 85 22.35 0.55 -6.26
C ILE A 85 22.88 -0.22 -5.05
N THR A 86 23.71 -1.24 -5.27
CA THR A 86 24.30 -2.01 -4.16
C THR A 86 25.15 -1.14 -3.25
N PHE A 87 25.96 -0.25 -3.81
CA PHE A 87 26.84 0.63 -3.02
C PHE A 87 26.04 1.65 -2.21
N ALA A 88 25.01 2.25 -2.83
CA ALA A 88 24.09 3.18 -2.18
C ALA A 88 23.31 2.51 -1.03
N CYS A 89 22.80 1.30 -1.24
CA CYS A 89 22.13 0.53 -0.19
C CYS A 89 23.08 0.19 0.97
N THR A 90 24.30 -0.29 0.68
CA THR A 90 25.27 -0.62 1.75
C THR A 90 25.67 0.60 2.55
N LEU A 91 25.96 1.73 1.88
CA LEU A 91 26.30 2.98 2.56
C LEU A 91 25.11 3.53 3.36
N GLY A 92 23.91 3.47 2.79
CA GLY A 92 22.68 3.88 3.46
C GLY A 92 22.39 3.07 4.72
N SER A 93 22.56 1.74 4.66
CA SER A 93 22.42 0.88 5.84
C SER A 93 23.45 1.20 6.93
N ILE A 94 24.72 1.38 6.55
CA ILE A 94 25.79 1.77 7.49
C ILE A 94 25.48 3.12 8.13
N MET A 95 25.07 4.12 7.34
CA MET A 95 24.69 5.44 7.84
C MET A 95 23.46 5.38 8.75
N SER A 96 22.44 4.59 8.41
CA SER A 96 21.24 4.43 9.24
C SER A 96 21.57 3.82 10.60
N MET A 97 22.45 2.82 10.63
CA MET A 97 22.93 2.22 11.86
C MET A 97 23.74 3.22 12.70
N ALA A 98 24.63 3.98 12.07
CA ALA A 98 25.43 5.00 12.73
C ALA A 98 24.60 6.18 13.25
N THR A 99 23.48 6.52 12.60
CA THR A 99 22.58 7.62 13.03
C THR A 99 21.63 7.19 14.15
N THR A 100 21.30 5.89 14.21
CA THR A 100 20.41 5.32 15.22
C THR A 100 21.15 4.98 16.53
N THR A 101 22.49 5.01 16.51
CA THR A 101 23.36 4.84 17.70
C THR A 101 23.73 6.20 18.26
#